data_AF-A0A7C1T239-F1
#
_entry.id   AF-A0A7C1T239-F1
#
_cell.length_a   1.000
_cell.length_b   1.000
_cell.length_c   1.000
_cell.angle_alpha   90.00
_cell.angle_beta   90.00
_cell.angle_gamma   90.00
#
_symmetry.space_group_name_H-M   'P 1'
#
loop_
_entity.id
_entity.type
_entity.pdbx_description
1 polymer ?
#
loop_
_entity_poly.entity_id
_entity_poly.type
_entity_poly.pdbx_seq_one_letter_code
_entity_poly.pdbx_strand_id
1 'polypeptide(L)'
;MKTSSKKQKGRRLQQWVAARIAAILGMKVEKDGDIESRPMGQSGPDVILRGRAIELFPFSVETKNAERWDILSAIKQAKSNAKPGVSWLVILKKNNMAPIAILDAELFFEIYGKTISSNEMH
;
A
#
# COMPACT_ATOMS: atom_id res chain seq x y z
N MET A 1 23.76 9.64 -0.36
CA MET A 1 23.08 8.64 -1.24
C MET A 1 22.59 9.36 -2.50
N LYS A 2 22.99 8.91 -3.71
CA LYS A 2 22.60 9.56 -4.98
C LYS A 2 21.08 9.54 -5.18
N THR A 3 20.51 10.60 -5.77
CA THR A 3 19.07 10.76 -6.00
C THR A 3 18.45 9.59 -6.78
N SER A 4 19.17 9.04 -7.77
CA SER A 4 18.74 7.85 -8.52
C SER A 4 18.52 6.62 -7.62
N SER A 5 19.42 6.39 -6.63
CA SER A 5 19.29 5.29 -5.68
C SER A 5 18.06 5.44 -4.77
N LYS A 6 17.73 6.67 -4.33
CA LYS A 6 16.50 6.96 -3.57
C LYS A 6 15.25 6.61 -4.37
N LYS A 7 15.17 7.08 -5.62
CA LYS A 7 14.04 6.81 -6.52
C LYS A 7 13.88 5.30 -6.78
N GLN A 8 15.00 4.59 -7.00
CA GLN A 8 14.98 3.15 -7.20
C GLN A 8 14.50 2.38 -5.95
N LYS A 9 14.92 2.78 -4.75
CA LYS A 9 14.45 2.18 -3.48
C LYS A 9 12.94 2.36 -3.27
N GLY A 10 12.42 3.55 -3.58
CA GLY A 10 10.98 3.81 -3.56
C GLY A 10 10.22 2.92 -4.53
N ARG A 11 10.63 2.90 -5.80
CA ARG A 11 10.01 2.05 -6.84
C ARG A 11 10.02 0.56 -6.47
N ARG A 12 11.12 0.05 -5.92
CA ARG A 12 11.21 -1.35 -5.46
C ARG A 12 10.20 -1.65 -4.35
N LEU A 13 9.97 -0.70 -3.43
CA LEU A 13 8.98 -0.87 -2.37
C LEU A 13 7.56 -0.88 -2.95
N GLN A 14 7.23 0.04 -3.86
CA GLN A 14 5.94 0.06 -4.56
C GLN A 14 5.64 -1.26 -5.27
N GLN A 15 6.61 -1.77 -6.03
CA GLN A 15 6.52 -3.05 -6.73
C GLN A 15 6.34 -4.23 -5.76
N TRP A 16 7.08 -4.22 -4.65
CA TRP A 16 6.94 -5.24 -3.62
C TRP A 16 5.54 -5.23 -2.99
N VAL A 17 5.00 -4.06 -2.65
CA VAL A 17 3.64 -3.96 -2.09
C VAL A 17 2.60 -4.44 -3.10
N ALA A 18 2.68 -4.02 -4.36
CA ALA A 18 1.78 -4.49 -5.41
C ALA A 18 1.80 -6.03 -5.55
N ALA A 19 3.00 -6.63 -5.53
CA ALA A 19 3.15 -8.08 -5.59
C ALA A 19 2.56 -8.80 -4.36
N ARG A 20 2.68 -8.21 -3.16
CA ARG A 20 2.07 -8.77 -1.94
C ARG A 20 0.55 -8.75 -2.00
N ILE A 21 -0.05 -7.65 -2.46
CA ILE A 21 -1.50 -7.53 -2.64
C ILE A 21 -1.97 -8.56 -3.66
N ALA A 22 -1.30 -8.64 -4.82
CA ALA A 22 -1.62 -9.61 -5.86
C ALA A 22 -1.57 -11.06 -5.35
N ALA A 23 -0.56 -11.41 -4.55
CA ALA A 23 -0.44 -12.75 -3.96
C ALA A 23 -1.60 -13.07 -3.00
N ILE A 24 -2.02 -12.11 -2.17
CA ILE A 24 -3.15 -12.28 -1.23
C ILE A 24 -4.47 -12.47 -2.00
N LEU A 25 -4.65 -11.72 -3.08
CA LEU A 25 -5.89 -11.72 -3.86
C LEU A 25 -5.95 -12.82 -4.94
N GLY A 26 -4.87 -13.58 -5.15
CA GLY A 26 -4.77 -14.55 -6.24
C GLY A 26 -4.79 -13.88 -7.63
N MET A 27 -4.28 -12.66 -7.74
CA MET A 27 -4.27 -11.84 -8.95
C MET A 27 -2.84 -11.63 -9.48
N LYS A 28 -2.71 -10.96 -10.64
CA LYS A 28 -1.42 -10.59 -11.23
C LYS A 28 -1.19 -9.09 -11.16
N VAL A 29 0.07 -8.69 -11.08
CA VAL A 29 0.47 -7.29 -11.30
C VAL A 29 0.72 -7.10 -12.79
N GLU A 30 -0.06 -6.24 -13.44
CA GLU A 30 0.03 -6.01 -14.88
C GLU A 30 -0.30 -4.55 -15.21
N LYS A 31 0.26 -4.07 -16.32
CA LYS A 31 -0.01 -2.70 -16.78
C LYS A 31 -1.47 -2.60 -17.20
N ASP A 32 -2.16 -1.54 -16.77
CA ASP A 32 -3.56 -1.27 -17.07
C ASP A 32 -4.56 -2.34 -16.54
N GLY A 33 -4.09 -3.32 -15.76
CA GLY A 33 -4.95 -4.31 -15.09
C GLY A 33 -5.45 -3.87 -13.72
N ASP A 34 -5.97 -4.83 -12.97
CA ASP A 34 -6.57 -4.60 -11.65
C ASP A 34 -5.54 -4.18 -10.59
N ILE A 35 -4.27 -4.62 -10.70
CA ILE A 35 -3.18 -4.25 -9.80
C ILE A 35 -1.97 -3.78 -10.61
N GLU A 36 -1.49 -2.57 -10.33
CA GLU A 36 -0.33 -2.00 -11.01
C GLU A 36 0.50 -1.15 -10.04
N SER A 37 1.83 -1.27 -10.07
CA SER A 37 2.69 -0.28 -9.39
C SER A 37 2.74 1.01 -10.21
N ARG A 38 2.41 2.17 -9.62
CA ARG A 38 2.32 3.45 -10.32
C ARG A 38 3.60 3.75 -11.12
N PRO A 39 3.51 4.08 -12.42
CA PRO A 39 4.65 4.56 -13.18
C PRO A 39 5.21 5.86 -12.59
N MET A 40 6.54 6.02 -12.63
CA MET A 40 7.18 7.22 -12.09
C MET A 40 6.65 8.49 -12.76
N GLY A 41 6.42 9.54 -11.95
CA GLY A 41 6.02 10.86 -12.44
C GLY A 41 4.51 11.02 -12.63
N GLN A 42 3.72 9.99 -12.40
CA GLN A 42 2.26 10.10 -12.35
C GLN A 42 1.79 10.46 -10.94
N SER A 43 0.63 11.12 -10.85
CA SER A 43 -0.04 11.45 -9.60
C SER A 43 -0.97 10.31 -9.12
N GLY A 44 -1.37 10.38 -7.85
CA GLY A 44 -2.26 9.42 -7.20
C GLY A 44 -1.53 8.39 -6.34
N PRO A 45 -2.26 7.35 -5.87
CA PRO A 45 -1.69 6.28 -5.03
C PRO A 45 -0.50 5.57 -5.68
N ASP A 46 0.44 5.10 -4.86
CA ASP A 46 1.66 4.38 -5.27
C ASP A 46 1.38 2.99 -5.86
N VAL A 47 0.28 2.36 -5.44
CA VAL A 47 -0.26 1.13 -6.03
C VAL A 47 -1.64 1.44 -6.56
N ILE A 48 -1.86 1.15 -7.83
CA ILE A 48 -3.15 1.30 -8.49
C ILE A 48 -3.93 0.02 -8.29
N LEU A 49 -5.13 0.17 -7.73
CA LEU A 49 -6.09 -0.91 -7.58
C LEU A 49 -7.37 -0.52 -8.35
N ARG A 50 -7.86 -1.42 -9.19
CA ARG A 50 -9.06 -1.26 -10.01
C ARG A 50 -9.92 -2.53 -9.92
N GLY A 51 -11.14 -2.46 -10.45
CA GLY A 51 -12.00 -3.64 -10.59
C GLY A 51 -12.17 -4.39 -9.28
N ARG A 52 -11.90 -5.69 -9.32
CA ARG A 52 -12.08 -6.57 -8.16
C ARG A 52 -11.02 -6.33 -7.08
N ALA A 53 -9.83 -5.85 -7.46
CA ALA A 53 -8.75 -5.64 -6.50
C ALA A 53 -9.07 -4.54 -5.47
N ILE A 54 -9.68 -3.42 -5.88
CA ILE A 54 -10.05 -2.36 -4.94
C ILE A 54 -11.24 -2.75 -4.05
N GLU A 55 -12.14 -3.62 -4.52
CA GLU A 55 -13.23 -4.15 -3.71
C GLU A 55 -12.71 -5.08 -2.59
N LEU A 56 -11.72 -5.92 -2.91
CA LEU A 56 -11.14 -6.87 -1.95
C LEU A 56 -10.07 -6.25 -1.05
N PHE A 57 -9.37 -5.22 -1.53
CA PHE A 57 -8.34 -4.50 -0.80
C PHE A 57 -8.59 -2.98 -0.91
N PRO A 58 -9.58 -2.44 -0.16
CA PRO A 58 -10.04 -1.05 -0.30
C PRO A 58 -9.09 -0.06 0.38
N PHE A 59 -7.84 0.01 -0.10
CA PHE A 59 -6.81 0.91 0.42
C PHE A 59 -6.17 1.79 -0.65
N SER A 60 -6.02 3.07 -0.31
CA SER A 60 -5.13 4.03 -0.97
C SER A 60 -3.73 3.86 -0.39
N VAL A 61 -2.86 3.22 -1.16
CA VAL A 61 -1.52 2.84 -0.71
C VAL A 61 -0.50 3.94 -1.02
N GLU A 62 0.27 4.31 -0.01
CA GLU A 62 1.46 5.16 -0.10
C GLU A 62 2.67 4.40 0.44
N THR A 63 3.84 4.59 -0.15
CA THR A 63 5.08 3.90 0.24
C THR A 63 6.21 4.89 0.46
N LYS A 64 7.00 4.71 1.53
CA LYS A 64 8.20 5.50 1.77
C LYS A 64 9.38 4.62 2.14
N ASN A 65 10.43 4.66 1.31
CA ASN A 65 11.69 3.98 1.58
C ASN A 65 12.82 5.00 1.85
N ALA A 66 13.12 5.24 3.13
CA ALA A 66 14.08 6.25 3.56
C ALA A 66 14.64 5.93 4.96
N GLU A 67 15.81 6.50 5.30
CA GLU A 67 16.40 6.35 6.65
C GLU A 67 15.69 7.20 7.72
N ARG A 68 15.00 8.27 7.29
CA ARG A 68 14.14 9.11 8.12
C ARG A 68 12.80 9.27 7.39
N TRP A 69 11.71 9.17 8.12
CA TRP A 69 10.36 9.30 7.58
C TRP A 69 9.68 10.55 8.14
N ASP A 70 9.01 11.28 7.26
CA ASP A 70 7.97 12.22 7.66
C ASP A 70 6.63 11.47 7.59
N ILE A 71 6.23 10.92 8.73
CA ILE A 71 5.06 10.04 8.83
C ILE A 71 3.77 10.84 8.58
N LEU A 72 3.66 12.05 9.14
CA LEU A 72 2.46 12.86 9.00
C LEU A 72 2.23 13.28 7.55
N SER A 73 3.29 13.65 6.85
CA SER A 73 3.21 13.96 5.41
C SER A 73 2.81 12.73 4.58
N ALA A 74 3.37 11.56 4.88
CA ALA A 74 2.99 10.32 4.21
C ALA A 74 1.52 9.96 4.43
N ILE A 75 1.02 10.08 5.67
CA ILE A 75 -0.40 9.87 5.99
C ILE A 75 -1.28 10.86 5.23
N LYS A 76 -0.91 12.14 5.22
CA LYS A 76 -1.66 13.19 4.49
C LYS A 76 -1.74 12.87 3.00
N GLN A 77 -0.65 12.43 2.39
CA GLN A 77 -0.61 12.04 0.98
C GLN A 77 -1.48 10.81 0.70
N ALA A 78 -1.42 9.78 1.55
CA ALA A 78 -2.25 8.58 1.42
C ALA A 78 -3.75 8.93 1.51
N LYS A 79 -4.13 9.78 2.47
CA LYS A 79 -5.50 10.29 2.67
C LYS A 79 -5.97 11.14 1.48
N SER A 80 -5.16 12.07 0.98
CA SER A 80 -5.57 12.92 -0.14
C SER A 80 -5.77 12.15 -1.45
N ASN A 81 -5.08 11.02 -1.59
CA ASN A 81 -5.20 10.14 -2.74
C ASN A 81 -6.34 9.11 -2.61
N ALA A 82 -6.94 8.99 -1.42
CA ALA A 82 -8.02 8.05 -1.17
C ALA A 82 -9.33 8.49 -1.83
N LYS A 83 -9.99 7.55 -2.49
CA LYS A 83 -11.33 7.74 -3.04
C LYS A 83 -12.39 7.59 -1.93
N PRO A 84 -13.62 8.08 -2.13
CA PRO A 84 -14.72 7.81 -1.20
C PRO A 84 -14.87 6.30 -0.92
N GLY A 85 -15.02 5.93 0.35
CA GLY A 85 -15.14 4.53 0.78
C GLY A 85 -13.84 3.71 0.76
N VAL A 86 -12.70 4.33 0.46
CA VAL A 86 -11.38 3.68 0.44
C VAL A 86 -10.57 4.19 1.64
N SER A 87 -10.04 3.27 2.45
CA SER A 87 -9.17 3.59 3.60
C SER A 87 -7.76 3.95 3.12
N TRP A 88 -6.93 4.54 3.97
CA TRP A 88 -5.53 4.85 3.63
C TRP A 88 -4.57 3.83 4.27
N LEU A 89 -3.46 3.55 3.60
CA LEU A 89 -2.41 2.67 4.09
C LEU A 89 -1.04 3.23 3.70
N VAL A 90 -0.15 3.36 4.68
CA VAL A 90 1.25 3.72 4.43
C VAL A 90 2.14 2.52 4.72
N ILE A 91 3.00 2.16 3.76
CA ILE A 91 4.07 1.17 3.95
C ILE A 91 5.43 1.87 4.03
N LEU A 92 6.06 1.79 5.20
CA LEU A 92 7.39 2.35 5.43
C LEU A 92 8.47 1.27 5.32
N LYS A 93 9.64 1.66 4.83
CA LYS A 93 10.84 0.82 4.83
C LYS A 93 12.09 1.67 5.05
N LYS A 94 13.07 1.08 5.74
CA LYS A 94 14.46 1.56 5.80
C LYS A 94 15.41 0.38 5.61
N ASN A 95 16.71 0.63 5.45
CA ASN A 95 17.66 -0.47 5.31
C ASN A 95 17.67 -1.35 6.58
N ASN A 96 17.86 -2.66 6.41
CA ASN A 96 17.98 -3.64 7.50
C ASN A 96 16.80 -3.68 8.50
N MET A 97 15.63 -3.19 8.11
CA MET A 97 14.40 -3.26 8.91
C MET A 97 13.28 -3.92 8.10
N ALA A 98 12.40 -4.71 8.70
CA ALA A 98 11.19 -5.16 8.00
C ALA A 98 10.32 -3.96 7.57
N PRO A 99 9.51 -4.09 6.49
CA PRO A 99 8.50 -3.08 6.18
C PRO A 99 7.50 -2.92 7.34
N ILE A 100 7.02 -1.69 7.56
CA ILE A 100 6.02 -1.35 8.58
C ILE A 100 4.75 -0.88 7.87
N ALA A 101 3.59 -1.34 8.32
CA ALA A 101 2.30 -0.82 7.89
C ALA A 101 1.77 0.21 8.91
N ILE A 102 1.24 1.33 8.42
CA ILE A 102 0.57 2.35 9.22
C ILE A 102 -0.82 2.59 8.61
N LEU A 103 -1.84 2.49 9.45
CA LEU A 103 -3.25 2.71 9.16
C LEU A 103 -3.95 3.20 10.43
N ASP A 104 -5.23 3.57 10.34
CA ASP A 104 -6.03 3.90 11.52
C ASP A 104 -6.12 2.68 12.47
N ALA A 105 -5.92 2.92 13.77
CA ALA A 105 -5.91 1.86 14.77
C ALA A 105 -7.26 1.14 14.89
N GLU A 106 -8.36 1.90 14.85
CA GLU A 106 -9.73 1.35 14.85
C GLU A 106 -9.95 0.41 13.66
N LEU A 107 -9.51 0.81 12.46
CA LEU A 107 -9.60 -0.02 11.26
C LEU A 107 -8.76 -1.30 11.40
N PHE A 108 -7.57 -1.21 12.00
CA PHE A 108 -6.75 -2.38 12.27
C PHE A 108 -7.48 -3.39 13.17
N PHE A 109 -8.09 -2.94 14.26
CA PHE A 109 -8.84 -3.82 15.16
C PHE A 109 -10.12 -4.36 14.52
N GLU A 110 -10.81 -3.57 13.70
CA GLU A 110 -11.98 -4.02 12.94
C GLU A 110 -11.63 -5.17 11.97
N ILE A 111 -10.54 -5.01 11.20
CA ILE A 111 -10.05 -6.04 10.28
C ILE A 111 -9.67 -7.31 11.05
N TYR A 112 -8.98 -7.16 12.19
CA TYR A 112 -8.58 -8.28 13.01
C TYR A 112 -9.80 -9.04 13.57
N GLY A 113 -10.82 -8.32 14.07
CA GLY A 113 -12.06 -8.90 14.55
C GLY A 113 -12.79 -9.71 13.47
N LYS A 114 -12.94 -9.14 12.27
CA LYS A 114 -13.54 -9.83 11.10
C LYS A 114 -12.81 -11.13 10.77
N THR A 115 -11.48 -11.13 10.88
CA THR A 115 -10.65 -12.32 10.60
C THR A 115 -10.94 -13.47 11.57
N ILE A 116 -11.13 -13.18 12.86
CA ILE A 116 -11.49 -14.19 13.86
C ILE A 116 -12.89 -14.75 13.58
N SER A 117 -13.89 -13.88 13.38
CA SER A 117 -15.27 -14.33 13.16
C SER A 117 -15.43 -15.16 11.89
N SER A 118 -14.63 -14.91 10.84
CA SER A 118 -14.62 -15.76 9.64
C SER A 118 -14.01 -17.15 9.90
N ASN A 119 -13.07 -17.27 10.84
CA ASN A 119 -12.43 -18.54 11.18
C ASN A 119 -13.26 -19.41 12.13
N GLU A 120 -14.16 -18.83 12.93
CA GLU A 120 -15.05 -19.58 13.83
C GLU A 120 -16.27 -20.19 13.12
N MET A 121 -16.51 -19.81 11.85
CA MET A 121 -17.60 -20.35 11.01
C MET A 121 -17.15 -21.54 10.12
N HIS A 122 -15.93 -22.04 10.32
CA HIS A 122 -15.35 -23.20 9.63
C HIS A 122 -14.80 -24.20 10.64
#